data_AF-A0A416RS57-F1
#
_entry.id   AF-A0A416RS57-F1
#
_cell.length_a   1.000
_cell.length_b   1.000
_cell.length_c   1.000
_cell.angle_alpha   90.00
_cell.angle_beta   90.00
_cell.angle_gamma   90.00
#
_symmetry.space_group_name_H-M   'P 1'
#
loop_
_entity.id
_entity.type
_entity.pdbx_description
1 polymer ?
#
loop_
_entity_poly.entity_id
_entity_poly.type
_entity_poly.pdbx_seq_one_letter_code
_entity_poly.pdbx_strand_id
1 'polypeptide(L)' 'CGYRNPLVKNLRIRIWECPGCHAVHDRDTNAGINILKKGLQLQSA' A
#
# COMPACT_ATOMS: atom_id res chain seq x y z
N CYS A 1 -0.58 -8.14 9.93
CA CYS A 1 0.49 -8.72 10.78
C CYS A 1 1.52 -7.70 11.28
N GLY A 2 1.59 -6.47 10.77
CA GLY A 2 2.58 -5.48 11.21
C GLY A 2 3.95 -5.56 10.53
N TYR A 3 4.19 -6.59 9.72
CA TYR A 3 5.42 -6.72 8.92
C TYR A 3 5.57 -5.57 7.92
N ARG A 4 6.76 -4.98 7.87
CA ARG A 4 7.13 -3.91 6.92
C ARG A 4 8.19 -4.44 5.99
N ASN A 5 7.82 -4.71 4.73
CA ASN A 5 8.77 -5.16 3.73
C ASN A 5 9.76 -4.02 3.40
N PRO A 6 11.07 -4.17 3.65
CA PRO A 6 12.05 -3.10 3.39
C PRO A 6 12.23 -2.82 1.90
N LEU A 7 11.88 -3.76 1.03
CA LEU A 7 12.06 -3.65 -0.42
C LEU A 7 10.98 -2.79 -1.10
N VAL A 8 9.88 -2.44 -0.42
CA VAL A 8 8.78 -1.64 -1.02
C VAL A 8 9.22 -0.24 -1.46
N LYS A 9 10.40 0.23 -1.03
CA LYS A 9 11.03 1.46 -1.54
C LYS A 9 11.45 1.32 -3.01
N ASN A 10 11.67 0.11 -3.50
CA ASN A 10 11.95 -0.16 -4.90
C ASN A 10 10.66 -0.11 -5.71
N LEU A 11 10.51 0.94 -6.52
CA LEU A 11 9.34 1.17 -7.38
C LEU A 11 9.12 0.09 -8.44
N ARG A 12 10.06 -0.84 -8.65
CA ARG A 12 9.85 -2.01 -9.52
C ARG A 12 8.99 -3.09 -8.86
N ILE A 13 8.90 -3.11 -7.53
CA ILE A 13 8.07 -4.08 -6.80
C ILE A 13 6.63 -3.57 -6.78
N ARG A 14 5.76 -4.30 -7.49
CA ARG A 14 4.32 -3.98 -7.60
C ARG A 14 3.48 -4.87 -6.70
N ILE A 15 3.77 -6.15 -6.73
CA ILE A 15 3.08 -7.18 -5.95
C ILE A 15 4.11 -7.87 -5.07
N TRP A 16 3.76 -8.12 -3.81
CA TRP A 16 4.58 -8.94 -2.91
C TRP A 16 3.70 -9.68 -1.91
N GLU A 17 4.13 -10.86 -1.49
CA GLU A 17 3.46 -11.65 -0.47
C GLU A 17 4.13 -11.40 0.89
N CYS A 18 3.31 -11.21 1.93
CA CYS A 18 3.80 -11.03 3.27
C CYS A 18 4.32 -12.34 3.87
N PRO A 19 5.60 -12.45 4.25
CA PRO A 19 6.12 -13.69 4.84
C PRO A 19 5.53 -14.01 6.22
N GLY A 20 4.93 -13.03 6.91
CA GLY A 20 4.35 -13.23 8.25
C GLY A 20 2.88 -13.64 8.25
N CYS A 21 2.11 -13.33 7.20
CA CYS A 21 0.68 -13.67 7.15
C CYS A 21 0.17 -14.06 5.76
N HIS A 22 1.07 -14.24 4.80
CA HIS A 22 0.78 -14.68 3.43
C HIS A 22 -0.22 -13.80 2.67
N ALA A 23 -0.48 -12.58 3.15
CA ALA A 23 -1.31 -11.62 2.45
C ALA A 23 -0.55 -11.11 1.22
N VAL A 24 -1.23 -11.09 0.06
CA VAL A 24 -0.71 -10.49 -1.16
C VAL A 24 -1.01 -8.99 -1.14
N HIS A 25 0.04 -8.19 -1.31
CA HIS A 25 -0.05 -6.74 -1.32
C HIS A 25 0.23 -6.20 -2.72
N ASP A 26 -0.66 -5.34 -3.21
CA ASP A 26 -0.50 -4.58 -4.45
C ASP A 26 -0.27 -3.10 -4.14
N ARG A 27 0.84 -2.57 -4.66
CA ARG A 27 1.21 -1.16 -4.51
C ARG A 27 0.21 -0.22 -5.18
N ASP A 28 -0.34 -0.58 -6.33
CA ASP A 28 -1.21 0.29 -7.10
C ASP A 28 -2.60 0.39 -6.40
N THR A 29 -3.05 -0.70 -5.75
CA THR A 29 -4.20 -0.65 -4.82
C THR A 29 -3.94 0.30 -3.65
N ASN A 30 -2.77 0.23 -3.00
CA ASN A 30 -2.42 1.13 -1.90
C ASN A 30 -2.35 2.60 -2.36
N ALA A 31 -1.85 2.86 -3.56
CA ALA A 31 -1.85 4.19 -4.16
C ALA A 31 -3.28 4.72 -4.34
N GLY A 32 -4.20 3.89 -4.85
CA GLY A 32 -5.63 4.22 -4.96
C GLY A 32 -6.26 4.58 -3.61
N ILE A 33 -5.99 3.79 -2.57
CA ILE A 33 -6.48 4.05 -1.19
C ILE A 33 -5.95 5.40 -0.67
N ASN A 34 -4.66 5.69 -0.87
CA ASN A 34 -4.05 6.95 -0.43
C ASN A 34 -4.65 8.16 -1.14
N ILE A 35 -4.89 8.06 -2.46
CA ILE A 35 -5.53 9.12 -3.26
C ILE A 35 -6.96 9.36 -2.78
N LEU A 36 -7.75 8.30 -2.59
CA LEU A 36 -9.12 8.39 -2.08
C LEU A 36 -9.15 9.09 -0.71
N LYS A 37 -8.30 8.66 0.22
CA LYS A 37 -8.20 9.27 1.55
C LYS A 37 -7.87 10.76 1.49
N LYS A 38 -6.95 11.16 0.59
CA LYS A 38 -6.62 12.58 0.40
C LYS A 38 -7.79 13.36 -0.20
N GLY A 39 -8.50 12.77 -1.18
CA GLY A 39 -9.71 13.37 -1.75
C GLY A 39 -10.80 13.61 -0.70
N LEU A 40 -11.08 12.62 0.15
CA LEU A 40 -12.04 12.76 1.25
C LEU A 40 -11.62 13.82 2.27
N GLN A 41 -10.32 13.89 2.60
CA GLN A 41 -9.79 14.94 3.49
C GLN A 41 -10.03 16.34 2.90
N LEU A 42 -9.87 16.51 1.59
CA LEU A 42 -10.10 17.79 0.91
C LEU A 42 -11.58 18.15 0.79
N GLN A 43 -12.48 17.16 0.65
CA GLN A 43 -13.94 17.41 0.64
C GLN A 43 -14.49 17.82 2.01
N SER A 44 -13.79 17.49 3.08
CA SER A 44 -14.21 17.74 4.47
C SER A 44 -13.63 19.06 5.04
N ALA A 45 -12.91 19.84 4.21
CA ALA A 45 -12.23 21.08 4.58
C ALA A 45 -12.99 22.30 4.05
#